data_AF-A0A8S2FK65-F1
#
_entry.id   AF-A0A8S2FK65-F1
#
_cell.length_a   1.000
_cell.length_b   1.000
_cell.length_c   1.000
_cell.angle_alpha   90.00
_cell.angle_beta   90.00
_cell.angle_gamma   90.00
#
_symmetry.space_group_name_H-M   'P 1'
#
loop_
_entity.id
_entity.type
_entity.pdbx_description
1 polymer ?
#
loop_
_entity_poly.entity_id
_entity_poly.type
_entity_poly.pdbx_seq_one_letter_code
_entity_poly.pdbx_strand_id
1 'polypeptide(L)'
;EEIESQKAAPEYRITFGEKPPALTENEYQLLYIEVLYTIKHKIGITTSKHIGGENDLYMYAQEAFGIMDEEHQRLLAKASEEKPPILILNIEIVEAKDLEAKDANGFSDPYCMLGIVPDDKKLIQNGGGSSDEEGGSSTTDGNTDRKLGFMKRLKSFRKSTTRRREGREKGVPSPTNALKDKLPAKYIQTTDVKKTTLNPVWMEKFRFNIASGKTETFHLDIWDHDDEFSVFEAARKLNQVQGFKGLNRYFKQIAQSARTDRADGSNVDDFLGSVNLKITEIPSIGIDRWFQLEGRSENSKVRGQIHLCANLATREDRGVPEEDNWTDIKQHVELLQIFIDYELNKFKGKSTEWNGELSRDAETILHQHAIQGDITAIQTQMC
;
A
#
# COMPACT_ATOMS: atom_id res chain seq x y z
N GLU A 1 -42.36 -6.85 17.56
CA GLU A 1 -42.20 -5.88 16.47
C GLU A 1 -41.20 -4.86 16.99
N GLU A 2 -39.98 -4.73 16.47
CA GLU A 2 -39.64 -4.41 15.08
C GLU A 2 -38.46 -5.26 14.57
N ILE A 3 -38.61 -5.75 13.34
CA ILE A 3 -37.52 -6.35 12.56
C ILE A 3 -36.83 -5.21 11.85
N GLU A 4 -35.57 -4.96 12.17
CA GLU A 4 -34.74 -3.95 11.53
C GLU A 4 -34.51 -4.35 10.06
N SER A 5 -35.20 -3.65 9.17
CA SER A 5 -35.13 -3.84 7.72
C SER A 5 -33.72 -3.56 7.23
N GLN A 6 -32.94 -4.62 6.99
CA GLN A 6 -31.72 -4.57 6.20
C GLN A 6 -32.05 -3.88 4.87
N LYS A 7 -31.48 -2.69 4.66
CA LYS A 7 -31.59 -1.99 3.38
C LYS A 7 -30.79 -2.79 2.37
N ALA A 8 -31.48 -3.50 1.47
CA ALA A 8 -30.86 -4.18 0.35
C ALA A 8 -29.96 -3.20 -0.43
N ALA A 9 -28.82 -3.68 -0.92
CA ALA A 9 -27.98 -2.94 -1.84
C ALA A 9 -28.84 -2.45 -3.02
N PRO A 10 -28.63 -1.21 -3.52
CA PRO A 10 -29.39 -0.75 -4.68
C PRO A 10 -29.15 -1.70 -5.85
N GLU A 11 -30.23 -2.21 -6.43
CA GLU A 11 -30.18 -2.98 -7.68
C GLU A 11 -29.58 -2.09 -8.77
N TYR A 12 -28.30 -2.33 -9.11
CA TYR A 12 -27.67 -1.66 -10.23
C TYR A 12 -28.01 -2.44 -11.49
N ARG A 13 -28.92 -1.89 -12.29
CA ARG A 13 -29.17 -2.38 -13.64
C ARG A 13 -28.11 -1.77 -14.54
N ILE A 14 -27.18 -2.57 -15.03
CA ILE A 14 -26.26 -2.14 -16.11
C ILE A 14 -27.14 -1.93 -17.34
N THR A 15 -27.54 -0.67 -17.59
CA THR A 15 -28.23 -0.28 -18.82
C THR A 15 -27.16 0.11 -19.84
N PHE A 16 -26.84 -0.82 -20.74
CA PHE A 16 -26.03 -0.50 -21.91
C PHE A 16 -26.73 0.58 -22.74
N GLY A 17 -26.09 1.74 -22.92
CA GLY A 17 -26.55 2.79 -23.83
C GLY A 17 -27.27 3.99 -23.20
N GLU A 18 -27.42 4.06 -21.88
CA GLU A 18 -27.89 5.29 -21.22
C GLU A 18 -26.69 6.17 -20.85
N LYS A 19 -26.69 7.43 -21.32
CA LYS A 19 -25.67 8.41 -20.92
C LYS A 19 -25.77 8.61 -19.41
N PRO A 20 -24.68 8.43 -18.64
CA PRO A 20 -24.72 8.68 -17.21
C PRO A 20 -25.14 10.12 -16.92
N PRO A 21 -25.79 10.36 -15.77
CA PRO A 21 -26.25 11.70 -15.41
C PRO A 21 -25.07 12.67 -15.40
N ALA A 22 -25.29 13.87 -15.96
CA ALA A 22 -24.26 14.91 -16.02
C ALA A 22 -23.80 15.29 -14.60
N LEU A 23 -22.50 15.47 -14.45
CA LEU A 23 -21.88 15.94 -13.21
C LEU A 23 -22.43 17.32 -12.85
N THR A 24 -22.70 17.54 -11.56
CA THR A 24 -22.91 18.89 -11.05
C THR A 24 -21.59 19.68 -11.09
N GLU A 25 -21.67 21.01 -11.16
CA GLU A 25 -20.49 21.88 -11.14
C GLU A 25 -19.52 21.56 -10.01
N ASN A 26 -20.05 21.27 -8.81
CA ASN A 26 -19.22 20.91 -7.66
C ASN A 26 -18.59 19.51 -7.81
N GLU A 27 -19.29 18.52 -8.36
CA GLU A 27 -18.71 17.20 -8.61
C GLU A 27 -17.61 17.27 -9.69
N TYR A 28 -17.82 18.08 -10.73
CA TYR A 28 -16.84 18.34 -11.78
C TYR A 28 -15.55 18.97 -11.22
N GLN A 29 -15.67 19.99 -10.37
CA GLN A 29 -14.51 20.60 -9.70
C GLN A 29 -13.80 19.62 -8.75
N LEU A 30 -14.54 18.78 -8.03
CA LEU A 30 -13.95 17.76 -7.16
C LEU A 30 -13.20 16.70 -7.96
N LEU A 31 -13.75 16.25 -9.09
CA LEU A 31 -13.08 15.32 -9.99
C LEU A 31 -11.80 15.91 -10.57
N TYR A 32 -11.81 17.20 -10.92
CA TYR A 32 -10.60 17.87 -11.38
C TYR A 32 -9.53 17.99 -10.29
N ILE A 33 -9.91 18.33 -9.05
CA ILE A 33 -8.97 18.32 -7.91
C ILE A 33 -8.35 16.92 -7.73
N GLU A 34 -9.14 15.87 -7.88
CA GLU A 34 -8.68 14.49 -7.80
C GLU A 34 -7.62 14.17 -8.87
N VAL A 35 -7.81 14.65 -10.11
CA VAL A 35 -6.80 14.52 -11.18
C VAL A 35 -5.51 15.25 -10.81
N LEU A 36 -5.61 16.49 -10.31
CA LEU A 36 -4.43 17.26 -9.92
C LEU A 36 -3.67 16.60 -8.77
N TYR A 37 -4.41 16.03 -7.81
CA TYR A 37 -3.86 15.24 -6.70
C TYR A 37 -3.16 13.97 -7.20
N THR A 38 -3.82 13.22 -8.11
CA THR A 38 -3.28 12.02 -8.78
C THR A 38 -1.96 12.32 -9.48
N ILE A 39 -1.88 13.41 -10.25
CA ILE A 39 -0.66 13.83 -10.98
C ILE A 39 0.46 14.20 -10.00
N LYS A 40 0.12 14.88 -8.90
CA LYS A 40 1.10 15.30 -7.88
C LYS A 40 1.68 14.12 -7.12
N HIS A 41 0.87 13.11 -6.84
CA HIS A 41 1.21 11.98 -5.97
C HIS A 41 1.40 10.67 -6.73
N LYS A 42 1.91 10.74 -7.97
CA LYS A 42 2.21 9.56 -8.78
C LYS A 42 3.02 8.52 -8.01
N ILE A 43 2.66 7.26 -8.21
CA ILE A 43 3.29 6.11 -7.56
C ILE A 43 3.92 5.17 -8.59
N GLY A 44 4.98 4.48 -8.14
CA GLY A 44 5.77 3.54 -8.94
C GLY A 44 6.68 4.20 -9.97
N ILE A 45 7.65 3.43 -10.48
CA ILE A 45 8.51 3.89 -11.58
C ILE A 45 7.64 3.96 -12.85
N THR A 46 7.58 5.15 -13.46
CA THR A 46 6.91 5.35 -14.75
C THR A 46 7.63 4.55 -15.84
N THR A 47 6.89 3.63 -16.47
CA THR A 47 7.41 2.84 -17.59
C THR A 47 7.41 3.67 -18.88
N SER A 48 8.05 3.18 -19.94
CA SER A 48 8.25 3.92 -21.19
C SER A 48 6.97 4.40 -21.90
N LYS A 49 5.81 3.87 -21.52
CA LYS A 49 4.49 4.31 -22.01
C LYS A 49 3.95 5.55 -21.29
N HIS A 50 4.51 5.93 -20.14
CA HIS A 50 3.97 6.97 -19.24
C HIS A 50 5.00 8.06 -18.87
N ILE A 51 5.79 8.53 -19.86
CA ILE A 51 6.85 9.55 -19.70
C ILE A 51 6.32 10.96 -20.05
N GLY A 52 5.17 11.36 -19.51
CA GLY A 52 4.73 12.76 -19.57
C GLY A 52 5.42 13.57 -18.45
N GLY A 53 5.95 14.76 -18.75
CA GLY A 53 6.36 15.69 -17.69
C GLY A 53 5.13 16.06 -16.86
N GLU A 54 5.28 16.29 -15.54
CA GLU A 54 4.14 16.65 -14.69
C GLU A 54 3.35 17.84 -15.23
N ASN A 55 4.06 18.82 -15.80
CA ASN A 55 3.44 19.97 -16.44
C ASN A 55 2.58 19.60 -17.66
N ASP A 56 3.00 18.62 -18.46
CA ASP A 56 2.24 18.17 -19.64
C ASP A 56 0.93 17.50 -19.21
N LEU A 57 0.98 16.71 -18.14
CA LEU A 57 -0.23 16.10 -17.55
C LEU A 57 -1.18 17.16 -17.01
N TYR A 58 -0.66 18.21 -16.34
CA TYR A 58 -1.48 19.32 -15.87
C TYR A 58 -2.11 20.11 -17.01
N MET A 59 -1.35 20.40 -18.08
CA MET A 59 -1.87 21.07 -19.28
C MET A 59 -2.96 20.23 -19.95
N TYR A 60 -2.71 18.93 -20.15
CA TYR A 60 -3.70 18.02 -20.72
C TYR A 60 -4.98 18.01 -19.88
N ALA A 61 -4.88 17.82 -18.56
CA ALA A 61 -6.04 17.81 -17.68
C ALA A 61 -6.80 19.15 -17.74
N GLN A 62 -6.09 20.27 -17.75
CA GLN A 62 -6.68 21.60 -17.82
C GLN A 62 -7.47 21.81 -19.13
N GLU A 63 -6.87 21.44 -20.26
CA GLU A 63 -7.54 21.54 -21.57
C GLU A 63 -8.74 20.58 -21.66
N ALA A 64 -8.59 19.34 -21.19
CA ALA A 64 -9.65 18.33 -21.24
C ALA A 64 -10.87 18.71 -20.38
N PHE A 65 -10.62 19.31 -19.22
CA PHE A 65 -11.69 19.80 -18.36
C PHE A 65 -12.22 21.20 -18.74
N GLY A 66 -11.57 21.91 -19.69
CA GLY A 66 -11.94 23.27 -20.07
C GLY A 66 -11.79 24.29 -18.95
N ILE A 67 -10.80 24.12 -18.08
CA ILE A 67 -10.57 24.97 -16.90
C ILE A 67 -9.69 26.17 -17.27
N MET A 68 -10.14 27.38 -16.92
CA MET A 68 -9.37 28.61 -17.12
C MET A 68 -8.14 28.67 -16.20
N ASP A 69 -7.07 29.33 -16.62
CA ASP A 69 -5.79 29.38 -15.89
C ASP A 69 -5.91 29.81 -14.42
N GLU A 70 -6.71 30.86 -14.15
CA GLU A 70 -6.92 31.37 -12.78
C GLU A 70 -7.60 30.31 -11.89
N GLU A 71 -8.56 29.58 -12.45
CA GLU A 71 -9.26 28.52 -11.74
C GLU A 71 -8.38 27.28 -11.57
N HIS A 72 -7.58 26.92 -12.58
CA HIS A 72 -6.60 25.84 -12.48
C HIS A 72 -5.62 26.10 -11.33
N GLN A 73 -5.05 27.31 -11.23
CA GLN A 73 -4.14 27.67 -10.15
C GLN A 73 -4.79 27.55 -8.77
N ARG A 74 -6.06 27.98 -8.64
CA ARG A 74 -6.84 27.87 -7.40
C ARG A 74 -7.06 26.41 -7.00
N LEU A 75 -7.47 25.56 -7.94
CA LEU A 75 -7.76 24.14 -7.69
C LEU A 75 -6.48 23.34 -7.46
N LEU A 76 -5.37 23.69 -8.13
CA LEU A 76 -4.05 23.09 -7.91
C LEU A 76 -3.48 23.42 -6.53
N ALA A 77 -3.66 24.66 -6.06
CA ALA A 77 -3.30 25.04 -4.70
C ALA A 77 -4.10 24.21 -3.69
N LYS A 78 -5.40 24.03 -3.90
CA LYS A 78 -6.25 23.20 -3.05
C LYS A 78 -5.82 21.73 -3.04
N ALA A 79 -5.58 21.12 -4.20
CA ALA A 79 -5.04 19.76 -4.29
C ALA A 79 -3.67 19.66 -3.58
N SER A 80 -2.89 20.75 -3.60
CA SER A 80 -1.55 20.76 -3.03
C SER A 80 -1.51 20.89 -1.51
N GLU A 81 -2.55 21.43 -0.88
CA GLU A 81 -2.71 21.56 0.56
C GLU A 81 -3.12 20.23 1.23
N GLU A 82 -3.63 19.28 0.45
CA GLU A 82 -3.99 17.95 0.95
C GLU A 82 -2.75 17.18 1.41
N LYS A 83 -2.95 16.31 2.41
CA LYS A 83 -1.88 15.44 2.89
C LYS A 83 -1.51 14.42 1.80
N PRO A 84 -0.21 14.06 1.67
CA PRO A 84 0.18 12.95 0.82
C PRO A 84 -0.56 11.67 1.21
N PRO A 85 -0.89 10.80 0.25
CA PRO A 85 -1.63 9.60 0.56
C PRO A 85 -0.71 8.57 1.22
N ILE A 86 -1.31 7.60 1.93
CA ILE A 86 -0.58 6.45 2.46
C ILE A 86 -0.32 5.51 1.29
N LEU A 87 0.96 5.19 1.05
CA LEU A 87 1.33 4.20 0.04
C LEU A 87 1.03 2.79 0.56
N ILE A 88 0.43 1.97 -0.28
CA ILE A 88 0.07 0.59 0.00
C ILE A 88 0.87 -0.31 -0.93
N LEU A 89 1.44 -1.39 -0.39
CA LEU A 89 2.02 -2.49 -1.15
C LEU A 89 1.11 -3.72 -1.03
N ASN A 90 0.53 -4.13 -2.15
CA ASN A 90 -0.22 -5.37 -2.30
C ASN A 90 0.74 -6.46 -2.80
N ILE A 91 0.89 -7.56 -2.06
CA ILE A 91 1.72 -8.71 -2.41
C ILE A 91 0.84 -9.94 -2.55
N GLU A 92 1.05 -10.71 -3.61
CA GLU A 92 0.50 -12.06 -3.75
C GLU A 92 1.65 -13.06 -3.83
N ILE A 93 1.62 -14.02 -2.92
CA ILE A 93 2.53 -15.16 -2.90
C ILE A 93 1.85 -16.28 -3.68
N VAL A 94 2.29 -16.49 -4.93
CA VAL A 94 1.63 -17.42 -5.85
C VAL A 94 2.12 -18.84 -5.57
N GLU A 95 3.37 -19.13 -5.91
CA GLU A 95 3.97 -20.46 -5.81
C GLU A 95 5.50 -20.38 -5.71
N ALA A 96 6.13 -21.46 -5.28
CA ALA A 96 7.57 -21.65 -5.40
C ALA A 96 7.87 -22.99 -6.07
N LYS A 97 9.10 -23.14 -6.58
CA LYS A 97 9.56 -24.37 -7.21
C LYS A 97 11.03 -24.66 -6.93
N ASP A 98 11.38 -25.93 -7.08
CA ASP A 98 12.73 -26.45 -6.95
C ASP A 98 13.39 -26.12 -5.59
N LEU A 99 12.58 -26.10 -4.52
CA LEU A 99 13.08 -25.87 -3.16
C LEU A 99 14.05 -26.98 -2.72
N GLU A 100 14.89 -26.67 -1.73
CA GLU A 100 15.75 -27.69 -1.10
C GLU A 100 14.90 -28.60 -0.22
N ALA A 101 15.18 -29.91 -0.23
CA ALA A 101 14.60 -30.84 0.72
C ALA A 101 15.39 -30.79 2.01
N LYS A 102 14.75 -30.51 3.14
CA LYS A 102 15.39 -30.57 4.46
C LYS A 102 14.94 -31.76 5.29
N ASP A 103 13.76 -32.29 4.99
CA ASP A 103 13.24 -33.47 5.67
C ASP A 103 13.95 -34.76 5.23
N ALA A 104 13.99 -35.72 6.16
CA ALA A 104 14.44 -37.08 5.88
C ALA A 104 13.59 -37.81 4.81
N ASN A 105 12.36 -37.34 4.56
CA ASN A 105 11.47 -37.87 3.53
C ASN A 105 11.87 -37.43 2.10
N GLY A 106 12.86 -36.53 1.96
CA GLY A 106 13.29 -35.99 0.68
C GLY A 106 12.46 -34.81 0.16
N PHE A 107 11.64 -34.20 1.01
CA PHE A 107 10.80 -33.03 0.76
C PHE A 107 11.03 -31.97 1.85
N SER A 108 10.09 -31.02 1.94
CA SER A 108 9.97 -29.97 2.94
C SER A 108 8.48 -29.65 3.15
N ASP A 109 8.16 -28.99 4.26
CA ASP A 109 6.89 -28.38 4.63
C ASP A 109 7.00 -26.83 4.55
N PRO A 110 7.15 -26.22 3.37
CA PRO A 110 7.45 -24.79 3.23
C PRO A 110 6.32 -23.84 3.65
N TYR A 111 6.68 -22.72 4.27
CA TYR A 111 5.86 -21.53 4.47
C TYR A 111 6.69 -20.24 4.34
N CYS A 112 6.03 -19.12 4.08
CA CYS A 112 6.68 -17.81 3.95
C CYS A 112 6.46 -16.95 5.19
N MET A 113 7.47 -16.18 5.57
CA MET A 113 7.39 -15.06 6.51
C MET A 113 7.76 -13.77 5.79
N LEU A 114 6.92 -12.74 5.87
CA LEU A 114 7.09 -11.54 5.07
C LEU A 114 6.76 -10.25 5.84
N GLY A 115 7.42 -9.16 5.46
CA GLY A 115 7.22 -7.85 6.09
C GLY A 115 8.03 -6.73 5.44
N ILE A 116 7.85 -5.51 5.97
CA ILE A 116 8.53 -4.31 5.48
C ILE A 116 9.73 -3.97 6.36
N VAL A 117 10.88 -3.75 5.72
CA VAL A 117 12.17 -3.43 6.33
C VAL A 117 12.56 -1.99 6.05
N PRO A 118 12.73 -1.13 7.07
CA PRO A 118 13.31 0.19 6.86
C PRO A 118 14.80 0.10 6.50
N ASP A 119 15.24 0.84 5.47
CA ASP A 119 16.64 0.91 5.06
C ASP A 119 17.47 1.85 5.97
N ASP A 120 17.55 1.60 7.28
CA ASP A 120 18.42 2.41 8.15
C ASP A 120 19.90 1.99 8.01
N LYS A 121 20.57 2.54 6.97
CA LYS A 121 22.01 2.34 6.68
C LYS A 121 22.98 2.85 7.75
N LYS A 122 22.51 3.44 8.86
CA LYS A 122 23.38 4.02 9.91
C LYS A 122 23.75 3.08 11.06
N LEU A 123 23.23 1.85 11.13
CA LEU A 123 23.47 0.96 12.27
C LEU A 123 24.48 -0.18 12.02
N ILE A 124 25.10 -0.25 10.84
CA ILE A 124 26.02 -1.35 10.47
C ILE A 124 27.51 -0.97 10.63
N GLN A 125 27.84 0.31 10.84
CA GLN A 125 29.20 0.75 11.14
C GLN A 125 29.19 1.64 12.38
N ASN A 126 29.43 1.05 13.55
CA ASN A 126 30.11 1.66 14.71
C ASN A 126 30.07 0.65 15.87
N GLY A 127 30.80 -0.44 15.70
CA GLY A 127 31.31 -1.24 16.82
C GLY A 127 32.71 -0.73 17.17
N GLY A 128 32.79 0.36 17.93
CA GLY A 128 34.03 0.95 18.43
C GLY A 128 33.67 1.93 19.54
N GLY A 129 34.12 1.66 20.76
CA GLY A 129 33.57 2.25 21.98
C GLY A 129 34.07 3.65 22.35
N SER A 130 33.60 4.03 23.55
CA SER A 130 34.18 4.98 24.51
C SER A 130 33.42 6.30 24.73
N SER A 131 33.06 6.46 26.02
CA SER A 131 33.11 7.64 26.90
C SER A 131 32.26 8.88 26.61
N ASP A 132 31.30 9.09 27.52
CA ASP A 132 31.04 10.30 28.34
C ASP A 132 31.23 11.69 27.71
N GLU A 133 30.18 12.51 27.75
CA GLU A 133 30.17 13.76 28.54
C GLU A 133 28.81 14.48 28.54
N GLU A 134 28.64 15.27 29.60
CA GLU A 134 27.45 15.96 30.08
C GLU A 134 27.03 17.19 29.25
N GLY A 135 25.78 17.66 29.49
CA GLY A 135 25.53 19.10 29.66
C GLY A 135 24.42 19.73 28.81
N GLY A 136 23.49 20.41 29.49
CA GLY A 136 23.06 21.75 29.05
C GLY A 136 21.60 22.00 28.64
N SER A 137 20.80 22.38 29.64
CA SER A 137 20.01 23.64 29.70
C SER A 137 18.92 24.02 28.66
N SER A 138 17.69 24.06 29.17
CA SER A 138 16.63 25.12 29.09
C SER A 138 16.62 26.20 27.99
N THR A 139 15.43 26.49 27.42
CA THR A 139 14.54 27.67 27.64
C THR A 139 13.57 27.81 26.45
N THR A 140 12.24 27.72 26.68
CA THR A 140 11.19 28.77 26.71
C THR A 140 10.61 29.25 25.36
N ASP A 141 9.28 29.45 25.44
CA ASP A 141 8.40 30.35 24.65
C ASP A 141 7.73 29.87 23.36
N GLY A 142 6.39 29.75 23.44
CA GLY A 142 5.57 30.93 23.15
C GLY A 142 4.74 30.97 21.87
N ASN A 143 3.57 30.32 21.92
CA ASN A 143 2.24 30.82 21.50
C ASN A 143 1.89 31.15 20.02
N THR A 144 0.61 30.85 19.72
CA THR A 144 -0.22 31.21 18.53
C THR A 144 0.14 30.46 17.24
N ASP A 145 -0.78 29.93 16.42
CA ASP A 145 -2.11 30.43 16.14
C ASP A 145 -3.06 29.37 15.55
N ARG A 146 -4.34 29.69 15.59
CA ARG A 146 -5.48 28.94 15.06
C ARG A 146 -5.38 28.78 13.53
N LYS A 147 -5.65 27.59 12.98
CA LYS A 147 -6.27 27.48 11.64
C LYS A 147 -7.09 26.20 11.44
N LEU A 148 -8.38 26.46 11.58
CA LEU A 148 -9.57 25.85 10.99
C LEU A 148 -9.32 24.86 9.83
N GLY A 149 -9.60 23.57 10.08
CA GLY A 149 -9.66 22.53 9.06
C GLY A 149 -10.89 22.67 8.19
N PHE A 150 -10.68 22.73 6.88
CA PHE A 150 -11.72 22.98 5.87
C PHE A 150 -11.71 21.86 4.82
N MET A 151 -12.22 20.68 5.18
CA MET A 151 -12.94 19.74 4.29
C MET A 151 -13.43 18.53 5.10
N LYS A 152 -14.40 18.78 5.99
CA LYS A 152 -15.32 17.74 6.47
C LYS A 152 -16.71 18.03 5.92
N ARG A 153 -17.01 17.56 4.70
CA ARG A 153 -18.39 17.26 4.24
C ARG A 153 -18.42 16.73 2.80
N LEU A 154 -18.51 15.41 2.69
CA LEU A 154 -19.35 14.63 1.77
C LEU A 154 -19.19 13.19 2.31
N LYS A 155 -20.14 12.47 2.91
CA LYS A 155 -21.59 12.34 2.75
C LYS A 155 -22.18 11.86 4.10
N SER A 156 -23.28 12.45 4.57
CA SER A 156 -24.36 11.78 5.36
C SER A 156 -25.33 12.84 5.91
N PHE A 157 -26.56 12.85 5.38
CA PHE A 157 -27.73 13.52 5.94
C PHE A 157 -28.67 12.46 6.50
N ARG A 158 -28.86 12.41 7.83
CA ARG A 158 -30.17 12.26 8.51
C ARG A 158 -30.03 12.53 10.01
N LYS A 159 -30.90 13.41 10.52
CA LYS A 159 -31.01 13.86 11.91
C LYS A 159 -31.83 12.86 12.73
N SER A 160 -31.48 12.64 14.00
CA SER A 160 -32.32 13.07 15.14
C SER A 160 -31.63 12.90 16.50
N THR A 161 -31.59 14.02 17.21
CA THR A 161 -31.58 14.28 18.66
C THR A 161 -31.71 13.11 19.66
N THR A 162 -30.77 13.05 20.61
CA THR A 162 -31.08 13.23 22.06
C THR A 162 -29.79 13.47 22.87
N ARG A 163 -29.89 14.39 23.83
CA ARG A 163 -28.84 14.82 24.76
C ARG A 163 -28.57 13.75 25.82
N ARG A 164 -27.31 13.47 26.16
CA ARG A 164 -26.90 13.13 27.54
C ARG A 164 -25.38 13.22 27.76
N ARG A 165 -25.00 14.29 28.48
CA ARG A 165 -24.13 14.34 29.67
C ARG A 165 -22.92 13.38 29.70
N GLU A 166 -21.74 13.90 29.38
CA GLU A 166 -20.46 13.21 29.60
C GLU A 166 -19.66 13.86 30.74
N GLY A 167 -19.20 12.98 31.63
CA GLY A 167 -18.36 13.28 32.77
C GLY A 167 -16.89 13.47 32.38
N ARG A 168 -16.20 14.16 33.26
CA ARG A 168 -14.81 14.60 33.17
C ARG A 168 -13.87 13.42 33.46
N GLU A 169 -13.20 12.89 32.44
CA GLU A 169 -12.04 12.01 32.62
C GLU A 169 -10.82 12.48 31.80
N LYS A 170 -9.66 12.03 32.28
CA LYS A 170 -8.37 12.72 32.32
C LYS A 170 -7.61 12.66 31.00
N GLY A 171 -6.90 13.73 30.67
CA GLY A 171 -6.08 13.86 29.47
C GLY A 171 -4.93 12.85 29.43
N VAL A 172 -4.75 12.23 28.25
CA VAL A 172 -3.61 11.39 27.90
C VAL A 172 -2.64 12.23 27.04
N PRO A 173 -1.34 12.29 27.36
CA PRO A 173 -0.37 13.07 26.61
C PRO A 173 -0.04 12.44 25.24
N SER A 174 0.23 13.30 24.25
CA SER A 174 0.60 12.93 22.87
C SER A 174 1.88 12.08 22.79
N PRO A 175 1.93 11.03 21.95
CA PRO A 175 3.12 10.20 21.78
C PRO A 175 3.94 10.67 20.57
N THR A 176 4.56 11.85 20.65
CA THR A 176 5.60 12.24 19.70
C THR A 176 6.94 12.23 20.42
N ASN A 177 7.71 11.16 20.18
CA ASN A 177 9.18 11.02 20.36
C ASN A 177 9.70 9.71 21.01
N ALA A 178 8.88 8.67 21.24
CA ALA A 178 9.34 7.40 21.84
C ALA A 178 9.16 6.13 20.97
N LEU A 179 8.99 6.27 19.65
CA LEU A 179 8.68 5.14 18.73
C LEU A 179 9.84 4.71 17.81
N LYS A 180 11.07 5.22 18.01
CA LYS A 180 12.18 4.96 17.08
C LYS A 180 12.74 3.53 17.10
N ASP A 181 12.42 2.70 18.10
CA ASP A 181 13.04 1.37 18.28
C ASP A 181 12.06 0.20 18.44
N LYS A 182 10.82 0.32 17.95
CA LYS A 182 9.83 -0.76 18.00
C LYS A 182 9.09 -0.85 16.68
N LEU A 183 9.45 -1.80 15.82
CA LEU A 183 8.53 -2.32 14.81
C LEU A 183 7.71 -3.43 15.50
N PRO A 184 6.45 -3.18 15.87
CA PRO A 184 5.62 -4.21 16.49
C PRO A 184 5.41 -5.39 15.54
N ALA A 185 5.35 -6.61 16.09
CA ALA A 185 5.13 -7.88 15.40
C ALA A 185 3.92 -7.89 14.45
N LYS A 186 2.99 -6.93 14.62
CA LYS A 186 1.84 -6.69 13.74
C LYS A 186 2.17 -6.38 12.27
N TYR A 187 3.43 -6.14 11.92
CA TYR A 187 3.86 -5.89 10.53
C TYR A 187 4.49 -7.10 9.83
N ILE A 188 4.56 -8.25 10.51
CA ILE A 188 4.98 -9.51 9.89
C ILE A 188 3.74 -10.36 9.65
N GLN A 189 3.65 -10.89 8.44
CA GLN A 189 2.60 -11.81 8.02
C GLN A 189 3.24 -13.14 7.59
N THR A 190 2.46 -14.21 7.61
CA THR A 190 2.91 -15.55 7.25
C THR A 190 1.90 -16.21 6.35
N THR A 191 2.38 -17.06 5.44
CA THR A 191 1.48 -17.93 4.67
C THR A 191 1.10 -19.17 5.45
N ASP A 192 0.17 -19.97 4.90
CA ASP A 192 -0.03 -21.34 5.34
C ASP A 192 1.20 -22.22 5.03
N VAL A 193 1.36 -23.27 5.85
CA VAL A 193 2.35 -24.33 5.62
C VAL A 193 1.83 -25.30 4.56
N LYS A 194 2.66 -25.61 3.56
CA LYS A 194 2.34 -26.60 2.54
C LYS A 194 3.15 -27.87 2.80
N LYS A 195 2.49 -28.94 3.21
CA LYS A 195 3.17 -30.18 3.61
C LYS A 195 3.77 -30.94 2.42
N THR A 196 4.95 -31.51 2.64
CA THR A 196 5.63 -32.52 1.84
C THR A 196 5.71 -32.14 0.36
N THR A 197 6.26 -30.97 0.07
CA THR A 197 6.41 -30.45 -1.28
C THR A 197 7.65 -29.57 -1.45
N LEU A 198 8.30 -29.68 -2.61
CA LEU A 198 9.34 -28.76 -3.05
C LEU A 198 8.82 -27.70 -4.04
N ASN A 199 7.53 -27.78 -4.37
CA ASN A 199 6.84 -26.89 -5.30
C ASN A 199 5.50 -26.43 -4.70
N PRO A 200 5.51 -25.65 -3.61
CA PRO A 200 4.31 -25.20 -2.92
C PRO A 200 3.53 -24.17 -3.74
N VAL A 201 2.20 -24.21 -3.61
CA VAL A 201 1.27 -23.21 -4.16
C VAL A 201 0.49 -22.61 -2.99
N TRP A 202 0.60 -21.29 -2.79
CA TRP A 202 -0.05 -20.56 -1.70
C TRP A 202 -1.29 -19.81 -2.19
N MET A 203 -1.16 -18.98 -3.23
CA MET A 203 -2.21 -18.06 -3.71
C MET A 203 -2.72 -17.13 -2.60
N GLU A 204 -1.82 -16.63 -1.76
CA GLU A 204 -2.15 -15.83 -0.58
C GLU A 204 -1.78 -14.36 -0.78
N LYS A 205 -2.67 -13.46 -0.37
CA LYS A 205 -2.56 -12.02 -0.59
C LYS A 205 -2.34 -11.27 0.72
N PHE A 206 -1.42 -10.31 0.69
CA PHE A 206 -0.98 -9.53 1.83
C PHE A 206 -0.94 -8.04 1.46
N ARG A 207 -1.39 -7.19 2.40
CA ARG A 207 -1.42 -5.73 2.23
C ARG A 207 -0.54 -5.07 3.29
N PHE A 208 0.33 -4.15 2.88
CA PHE A 208 1.24 -3.43 3.77
C PHE A 208 1.09 -1.92 3.59
N ASN A 209 0.94 -1.20 4.71
CA ASN A 209 0.98 0.27 4.73
C ASN A 209 2.44 0.72 4.83
N ILE A 210 2.90 1.49 3.85
CA ILE A 210 4.27 1.98 3.73
C ILE A 210 4.35 3.37 4.35
N ALA A 211 5.34 3.59 5.22
CA ALA A 211 5.47 4.89 5.89
C ALA A 211 6.04 5.94 4.91
N SER A 212 5.43 7.12 4.87
CA SER A 212 5.87 8.22 4.00
C SER A 212 7.30 8.67 4.33
N GLY A 213 8.13 8.82 3.30
CA GLY A 213 9.47 9.41 3.41
C GLY A 213 10.62 8.48 3.81
N LYS A 214 10.42 7.15 3.77
CA LYS A 214 11.49 6.17 4.03
C LYS A 214 11.71 5.25 2.82
N THR A 215 12.97 4.94 2.55
CA THR A 215 13.31 3.82 1.67
C THR A 215 13.07 2.54 2.45
N GLU A 216 12.08 1.78 2.01
CA GLU A 216 11.63 0.56 2.65
C GLU A 216 11.80 -0.60 1.64
N THR A 217 12.22 -1.75 2.17
CA THR A 217 12.43 -2.99 1.42
C THR A 217 11.39 -4.00 1.87
N PHE A 218 10.62 -4.54 0.93
CA PHE A 218 9.82 -5.73 1.19
C PHE A 218 10.76 -6.93 1.31
N HIS A 219 10.66 -7.67 2.40
CA HIS A 219 11.46 -8.86 2.68
C HIS A 219 10.55 -10.07 2.87
N LEU A 220 10.95 -11.18 2.27
CA LEU A 220 10.31 -12.48 2.41
C LEU A 220 11.38 -13.55 2.67
N ASP A 221 11.15 -14.37 3.68
CA ASP A 221 11.88 -15.61 3.95
C ASP A 221 10.95 -16.81 3.71
N ILE A 222 11.48 -17.88 3.14
CA ILE A 222 10.85 -19.21 3.08
C ILE A 222 11.54 -20.12 4.11
N TRP A 223 10.73 -20.84 4.86
CA TRP A 223 11.15 -21.73 5.93
C TRP A 223 10.49 -23.10 5.77
N ASP A 224 11.19 -24.14 6.19
CA ASP A 224 10.70 -25.51 6.27
C ASP A 224 10.17 -25.78 7.68
N HIS A 225 8.90 -26.17 7.82
CA HIS A 225 8.28 -26.35 9.12
C HIS A 225 8.58 -27.73 9.72
N ASP A 226 9.25 -27.76 10.88
CA ASP A 226 9.45 -29.00 11.65
C ASP A 226 8.27 -29.22 12.63
N ASP A 227 7.64 -30.39 12.56
CA ASP A 227 6.30 -30.77 13.09
C ASP A 227 6.10 -30.72 14.64
N GLU A 228 6.81 -29.87 15.40
CA GLU A 228 6.68 -29.81 16.87
C GLU A 228 6.28 -28.46 17.48
N PHE A 229 6.58 -27.28 16.90
CA PHE A 229 6.09 -26.00 17.46
C PHE A 229 5.90 -24.89 16.40
N SER A 230 4.68 -24.35 16.34
CA SER A 230 4.27 -23.42 15.29
C SER A 230 4.84 -22.01 15.47
N VAL A 231 5.66 -21.54 14.53
CA VAL A 231 6.10 -20.13 14.40
C VAL A 231 4.90 -19.17 14.34
N PHE A 232 3.76 -19.64 13.84
CA PHE A 232 2.47 -18.94 13.84
C PHE A 232 1.97 -18.59 15.26
N GLU A 233 2.15 -19.49 16.24
CA GLU A 233 1.72 -19.27 17.61
C GLU A 233 2.67 -18.34 18.38
N ALA A 234 3.97 -18.38 18.05
CA ALA A 234 4.98 -17.48 18.58
C ALA A 234 4.84 -16.03 18.05
N ALA A 235 4.55 -15.87 16.76
CA ALA A 235 4.33 -14.55 16.13
C ALA A 235 3.11 -13.82 16.73
N ARG A 236 2.03 -14.54 17.10
CA ARG A 236 0.83 -13.97 17.77
C ARG A 236 1.07 -13.54 19.23
N LYS A 237 2.06 -14.09 19.93
CA LYS A 237 2.28 -13.89 21.38
C LYS A 237 3.29 -12.76 21.70
N LEU A 238 4.03 -12.24 20.73
CA LEU A 238 5.09 -11.24 20.95
C LEU A 238 4.57 -9.80 20.90
N ASN A 239 4.34 -9.22 22.08
CA ASN A 239 3.83 -7.85 22.20
C ASN A 239 4.88 -6.73 22.17
N GLN A 240 6.19 -7.02 22.19
CA GLN A 240 7.26 -6.01 22.13
C GLN A 240 8.65 -6.67 22.18
N VAL A 241 9.57 -6.30 21.27
CA VAL A 241 11.01 -6.60 21.44
C VAL A 241 11.77 -5.27 21.41
N GLN A 242 12.73 -5.14 22.33
CA GLN A 242 13.54 -3.94 22.55
C GLN A 242 14.93 -4.16 21.94
N GLY A 243 15.42 -3.19 21.14
CA GLY A 243 16.80 -3.15 20.64
C GLY A 243 16.99 -3.73 19.22
N PHE A 244 16.90 -2.86 18.21
CA PHE A 244 17.04 -3.23 16.80
C PHE A 244 18.50 -3.20 16.31
N LYS A 245 18.94 -4.36 15.79
CA LYS A 245 20.04 -4.48 14.82
C LYS A 245 19.57 -5.40 13.67
N GLY A 246 18.71 -4.87 12.79
CA GLY A 246 18.28 -5.49 11.53
C GLY A 246 17.13 -6.52 11.64
N LEU A 247 16.22 -6.53 10.66
CA LEU A 247 15.09 -7.46 10.63
C LEU A 247 15.49 -8.91 10.33
N ASN A 248 16.63 -9.17 9.66
CA ASN A 248 17.20 -10.53 9.57
C ASN A 248 17.51 -11.13 10.95
N ARG A 249 17.88 -10.28 11.93
CA ARG A 249 18.05 -10.70 13.33
C ARG A 249 16.70 -10.83 14.03
N TYR A 250 15.68 -10.08 13.63
CA TYR A 250 14.32 -10.13 14.17
C TYR A 250 13.55 -11.38 13.71
N PHE A 251 13.59 -11.76 12.42
CA PHE A 251 13.05 -13.05 11.95
C PHE A 251 13.73 -14.22 12.67
N LYS A 252 15.07 -14.15 12.78
CA LYS A 252 15.84 -15.12 13.58
C LYS A 252 15.45 -15.09 15.06
N GLN A 253 15.15 -13.93 15.64
CA GLN A 253 14.71 -13.78 17.03
C GLN A 253 13.27 -14.23 17.25
N ILE A 254 12.35 -14.06 16.30
CA ILE A 254 10.99 -14.63 16.37
C ILE A 254 11.09 -16.14 16.38
N ALA A 255 11.78 -16.72 15.39
CA ALA A 255 12.10 -18.15 15.35
C ALA A 255 12.85 -18.62 16.62
N GLN A 256 13.73 -17.78 17.18
CA GLN A 256 14.47 -18.08 18.42
C GLN A 256 13.69 -17.80 19.72
N SER A 257 12.59 -17.05 19.70
CA SER A 257 11.78 -16.73 20.88
C SER A 257 10.62 -17.70 21.07
N ALA A 258 10.25 -18.45 20.03
CA ALA A 258 9.50 -19.69 20.16
C ALA A 258 10.23 -20.74 21.03
N ARG A 259 11.52 -20.53 21.33
CA ARG A 259 12.40 -21.49 22.05
C ARG A 259 12.28 -21.52 23.57
N THR A 260 11.55 -20.63 24.23
CA THR A 260 11.53 -20.64 25.70
C THR A 260 10.63 -21.75 26.24
N ASP A 261 11.09 -22.99 26.11
CA ASP A 261 10.86 -24.03 27.12
C ASP A 261 11.80 -25.26 27.05
N ARG A 262 12.76 -25.39 26.11
CA ARG A 262 13.69 -26.54 26.12
C ARG A 262 15.15 -26.21 25.79
N ALA A 263 16.04 -26.84 26.57
CA ALA A 263 17.49 -26.61 26.62
C ALA A 263 18.30 -27.31 25.52
N ASP A 264 17.65 -27.88 24.50
CA ASP A 264 18.32 -28.60 23.42
C ASP A 264 17.94 -27.93 22.10
N GLY A 265 18.90 -27.25 21.48
CA GLY A 265 18.68 -26.32 20.36
C GLY A 265 18.38 -27.00 19.02
N SER A 266 17.53 -28.01 18.99
CA SER A 266 17.35 -28.96 17.88
C SER A 266 16.01 -28.89 17.14
N ASN A 267 15.25 -27.80 17.22
CA ASN A 267 13.99 -27.71 16.47
C ASN A 267 13.76 -26.25 16.02
N VAL A 268 14.42 -25.87 14.94
CA VAL A 268 14.32 -24.55 14.32
C VAL A 268 14.04 -24.82 12.87
N ASP A 269 12.85 -24.39 12.40
CA ASP A 269 12.47 -24.43 11.00
C ASP A 269 13.65 -24.08 10.09
N ASP A 270 13.90 -24.93 9.09
CA ASP A 270 15.08 -24.82 8.25
C ASP A 270 14.91 -23.72 7.19
N PHE A 271 15.93 -22.89 7.01
CA PHE A 271 15.87 -21.81 6.04
C PHE A 271 15.98 -22.33 4.60
N LEU A 272 15.00 -21.98 3.77
CA LEU A 272 14.91 -22.42 2.36
C LEU A 272 15.34 -21.33 1.37
N GLY A 273 15.18 -20.05 1.70
CA GLY A 273 15.59 -18.95 0.82
C GLY A 273 14.90 -17.63 1.15
N SER A 274 15.37 -16.54 0.54
CA SER A 274 14.79 -15.20 0.77
C SER A 274 14.69 -14.38 -0.51
N VAL A 275 13.81 -13.36 -0.49
CA VAL A 275 13.67 -12.35 -1.55
C VAL A 275 13.58 -10.97 -0.91
N ASN A 276 14.25 -9.99 -1.53
CA ASN A 276 14.21 -8.59 -1.14
C ASN A 276 13.76 -7.74 -2.33
N LEU A 277 12.72 -6.94 -2.17
CA LEU A 277 12.23 -6.00 -3.18
C LEU A 277 12.29 -4.58 -2.62
N LYS A 278 13.07 -3.70 -3.26
CA LYS A 278 13.00 -2.28 -2.89
C LYS A 278 11.70 -1.71 -3.39
N ILE A 279 10.93 -1.08 -2.52
CA ILE A 279 9.63 -0.50 -2.89
C ILE A 279 9.80 0.60 -3.94
N THR A 280 10.91 1.34 -3.88
CA THR A 280 11.27 2.38 -4.87
C THR A 280 11.54 1.83 -6.27
N GLU A 281 11.81 0.53 -6.41
CA GLU A 281 12.12 -0.13 -7.68
C GLU A 281 10.87 -0.76 -8.32
N ILE A 282 9.71 -0.69 -7.67
CA ILE A 282 8.47 -1.27 -8.18
C ILE A 282 7.89 -0.38 -9.29
N PRO A 283 7.67 -0.90 -10.50
CA PRO A 283 7.01 -0.16 -11.58
C PRO A 283 5.57 0.19 -11.26
N SER A 284 5.04 1.26 -11.87
CA SER A 284 3.63 1.65 -11.71
C SER A 284 2.64 0.60 -12.22
N ILE A 285 3.07 -0.30 -13.11
CA ILE A 285 2.28 -1.43 -13.63
C ILE A 285 2.33 -2.68 -12.72
N GLY A 286 3.08 -2.60 -11.62
CA GLY A 286 3.35 -3.73 -10.75
C GLY A 286 4.42 -4.69 -11.27
N ILE A 287 4.59 -5.79 -10.56
CA ILE A 287 5.49 -6.89 -10.86
C ILE A 287 4.68 -8.17 -10.81
N ASP A 288 4.88 -9.05 -11.79
CA ASP A 288 4.37 -10.42 -11.83
C ASP A 288 5.45 -11.27 -12.49
N ARG A 289 6.28 -11.95 -11.68
CA ARG A 289 7.40 -12.77 -12.19
C ARG A 289 7.98 -13.72 -11.15
N TRP A 290 8.81 -14.63 -11.65
CA TRP A 290 9.69 -15.47 -10.84
C TRP A 290 10.91 -14.70 -10.33
N PHE A 291 11.25 -14.93 -9.07
CA PHE A 291 12.43 -14.43 -8.38
C PHE A 291 13.32 -15.61 -7.95
N GLN A 292 14.62 -15.48 -8.19
CA GLN A 292 15.58 -16.45 -7.68
C GLN A 292 15.72 -16.28 -6.17
N LEU A 293 15.67 -17.38 -5.42
CA LEU A 293 15.87 -17.34 -3.98
C LEU A 293 17.33 -17.05 -3.63
N GLU A 294 17.53 -16.16 -2.66
CA GLU A 294 18.83 -15.74 -2.18
C GLU A 294 19.12 -16.31 -0.79
N GLY A 295 20.39 -16.64 -0.56
CA GLY A 295 20.90 -17.00 0.75
C GLY A 295 21.09 -15.79 1.67
N ARG A 296 21.05 -16.00 2.99
CA ARG A 296 21.30 -14.93 3.98
C ARG A 296 22.77 -14.52 4.10
N SER A 297 23.67 -15.31 3.53
CA SER A 297 25.10 -15.07 3.49
C SER A 297 25.67 -15.67 2.21
N GLU A 298 26.86 -15.22 1.81
CA GLU A 298 27.58 -15.76 0.64
C GLU A 298 27.85 -17.27 0.71
N ASN A 299 27.85 -17.83 1.93
CA ASN A 299 28.08 -19.26 2.17
C ASN A 299 26.77 -20.08 2.20
N SER A 300 25.61 -19.44 2.16
CA SER A 300 24.32 -20.12 2.17
C SER A 300 24.03 -20.69 0.78
N LYS A 301 24.05 -22.02 0.66
CA LYS A 301 23.59 -22.71 -0.55
C LYS A 301 22.07 -22.72 -0.54
N VAL A 302 21.46 -21.87 -1.37
CA VAL A 302 20.02 -21.80 -1.58
C VAL A 302 19.73 -22.14 -3.04
N ARG A 303 18.64 -22.86 -3.26
CA ARG A 303 18.11 -23.17 -4.60
C ARG A 303 16.62 -22.91 -4.65
N GLY A 304 16.08 -22.89 -5.85
CA GLY A 304 14.66 -22.68 -6.09
C GLY A 304 14.30 -21.23 -6.43
N GLN A 305 13.04 -21.06 -6.80
CA GLN A 305 12.48 -19.79 -7.24
C GLN A 305 11.10 -19.60 -6.62
N ILE A 306 10.68 -18.35 -6.49
CA ILE A 306 9.34 -17.98 -6.01
C ILE A 306 8.68 -17.02 -7.01
N HIS A 307 7.42 -17.29 -7.34
CA HIS A 307 6.57 -16.43 -8.14
C HIS A 307 5.80 -15.48 -7.23
N LEU A 308 6.05 -14.19 -7.41
CA LEU A 308 5.44 -13.13 -6.63
C LEU A 308 4.77 -12.12 -7.55
N CYS A 309 3.59 -11.66 -7.15
CA CYS A 309 2.97 -10.47 -7.72
C CYS A 309 3.03 -9.32 -6.70
N ALA A 310 3.40 -8.12 -7.14
CA ALA A 310 3.53 -6.94 -6.30
C ALA A 310 2.92 -5.71 -7.00
N ASN A 311 1.93 -5.08 -6.38
CA ASN A 311 1.26 -3.89 -6.91
C ASN A 311 1.25 -2.77 -5.87
N LEU A 312 1.34 -1.53 -6.34
CA LEU A 312 1.21 -0.35 -5.48
C LEU A 312 -0.20 0.20 -5.57
N ALA A 313 -0.70 0.69 -4.43
CA ALA A 313 -1.94 1.45 -4.35
C ALA A 313 -1.80 2.58 -3.35
N THR A 314 -2.81 3.43 -3.21
CA THR A 314 -2.82 4.45 -2.18
C THR A 314 -4.07 4.36 -1.30
N ARG A 315 -4.02 5.04 -0.16
CA ARG A 315 -5.19 5.22 0.71
C ARG A 315 -5.11 6.55 1.42
N GLU A 316 -6.24 7.21 1.55
CA GLU A 316 -6.36 8.40 2.38
C GLU A 316 -6.50 8.02 3.88
N ASP A 317 -5.85 8.76 4.78
CA ASP A 317 -5.99 8.59 6.23
C ASP A 317 -7.30 9.20 6.75
N ARG A 318 -8.43 8.77 6.17
CA ARG A 318 -9.77 9.33 6.42
C ARG A 318 -10.74 8.35 7.09
N GLY A 319 -10.26 7.15 7.45
CA GLY A 319 -11.05 6.14 8.17
C GLY A 319 -12.15 5.48 7.34
N VAL A 320 -12.03 5.51 6.01
CA VAL A 320 -12.90 4.77 5.07
C VAL A 320 -12.50 3.28 5.10
N PRO A 321 -13.46 2.34 5.04
CA PRO A 321 -13.15 0.91 4.94
C PRO A 321 -12.23 0.62 3.75
N GLU A 322 -11.22 -0.23 3.95
CA GLU A 322 -10.17 -0.51 2.96
C GLU A 322 -10.67 -1.21 1.69
N GLU A 323 -11.87 -1.79 1.72
CA GLU A 323 -12.42 -2.63 0.64
C GLU A 323 -13.43 -1.92 -0.28
N ASP A 324 -13.78 -0.65 0.01
CA ASP A 324 -14.76 0.10 -0.79
C ASP A 324 -14.05 1.12 -1.70
N ASN A 325 -13.69 0.68 -2.90
CA ASN A 325 -13.14 1.54 -3.97
C ASN A 325 -14.19 1.98 -4.99
N TRP A 326 -15.48 1.90 -4.65
CA TRP A 326 -16.56 2.22 -5.60
C TRP A 326 -16.55 3.70 -6.05
N THR A 327 -16.12 4.59 -5.15
CA THR A 327 -16.00 6.02 -5.49
C THR A 327 -14.92 6.23 -6.55
N ASP A 328 -13.77 5.58 -6.39
CA ASP A 328 -12.66 5.61 -7.35
C ASP A 328 -13.08 5.03 -8.70
N ILE A 329 -13.81 3.91 -8.73
CA ILE A 329 -14.35 3.33 -9.97
C ILE A 329 -15.28 4.32 -10.68
N LYS A 330 -16.21 4.93 -9.94
CA LYS A 330 -17.13 5.92 -10.53
C LYS A 330 -16.38 7.12 -11.10
N GLN A 331 -15.43 7.67 -10.35
CA GLN A 331 -14.58 8.78 -10.79
C GLN A 331 -13.74 8.37 -12.01
N HIS A 332 -13.24 7.15 -12.06
CA HIS A 332 -12.45 6.63 -13.18
C HIS A 332 -13.27 6.55 -14.47
N VAL A 333 -14.52 6.07 -14.41
CA VAL A 333 -15.46 6.08 -15.54
C VAL A 333 -15.74 7.52 -16.00
N GLU A 334 -15.96 8.44 -15.07
CA GLU A 334 -16.21 9.85 -15.38
C GLU A 334 -14.99 10.51 -16.06
N LEU A 335 -13.77 10.21 -15.59
CA LEU A 335 -12.53 10.68 -16.21
C LEU A 335 -12.35 10.12 -17.62
N LEU A 336 -12.60 8.83 -17.80
CA LEU A 336 -12.51 8.19 -19.10
C LEU A 336 -13.46 8.87 -20.10
N GLN A 337 -14.69 9.19 -19.69
CA GLN A 337 -15.65 9.90 -20.53
C GLN A 337 -15.19 11.31 -20.90
N ILE A 338 -14.69 12.09 -19.93
CA ILE A 338 -14.19 13.45 -20.18
C ILE A 338 -13.03 13.41 -21.19
N PHE A 339 -12.10 12.46 -21.03
CA PHE A 339 -10.94 12.33 -21.93
C PHE A 339 -11.34 11.85 -23.32
N ILE A 340 -12.26 10.89 -23.42
CA ILE A 340 -12.82 10.45 -24.71
C ILE A 340 -13.49 11.64 -25.42
N ASP A 341 -14.36 12.38 -24.73
CA ASP A 341 -15.07 13.53 -25.31
C ASP A 341 -14.08 14.61 -25.79
N TYR A 342 -13.03 14.88 -25.03
CA TYR A 342 -11.98 15.82 -25.41
C TYR A 342 -11.17 15.36 -26.63
N GLU A 343 -10.73 14.11 -26.69
CA GLU A 343 -9.98 13.57 -27.83
C GLU A 343 -10.86 13.51 -29.10
N LEU A 344 -12.13 13.16 -28.96
CA LEU A 344 -13.11 13.20 -30.05
C LEU A 344 -13.33 14.62 -30.59
N ASN A 345 -13.37 15.62 -29.72
CA ASN A 345 -13.50 17.02 -30.13
C ASN A 345 -12.24 17.54 -30.85
N LYS A 346 -11.06 17.00 -30.53
CA LYS A 346 -9.81 17.27 -31.27
C LYS A 346 -9.73 16.53 -32.59
N PHE A 347 -10.37 15.36 -32.70
CA PHE A 347 -10.39 14.56 -33.92
C PHE A 347 -11.17 15.26 -35.03
N LYS A 348 -10.50 15.51 -36.16
CA LYS A 348 -11.09 16.26 -37.29
C LYS A 348 -11.93 15.39 -38.25
N GLY A 349 -11.98 14.08 -38.04
CA GLY A 349 -12.76 13.13 -38.85
C GLY A 349 -14.16 12.88 -38.29
N LYS A 350 -14.89 11.90 -38.85
CA LYS A 350 -16.16 11.48 -38.26
C LYS A 350 -15.88 10.70 -36.97
N SER A 351 -16.72 10.85 -35.95
CA SER A 351 -16.57 10.09 -34.70
C SER A 351 -16.51 8.56 -34.91
N THR A 352 -17.18 8.05 -35.95
CA THR A 352 -17.15 6.64 -36.34
C THR A 352 -15.82 6.14 -36.92
N GLU A 353 -14.90 7.06 -37.26
CA GLU A 353 -13.57 6.77 -37.82
C GLU A 353 -12.47 6.85 -36.76
N TRP A 354 -12.80 7.27 -35.54
CA TRP A 354 -11.84 7.30 -34.43
C TRP A 354 -11.58 5.86 -33.94
N ASN A 355 -10.30 5.53 -33.77
CA ASN A 355 -9.84 4.18 -33.38
C ASN A 355 -9.93 3.91 -31.87
N GLY A 356 -10.36 4.89 -31.07
CA GLY A 356 -10.46 4.78 -29.62
C GLY A 356 -9.14 4.96 -28.87
N GLU A 357 -8.06 5.35 -29.56
CA GLU A 357 -6.78 5.61 -28.91
C GLU A 357 -6.78 6.97 -28.21
N LEU A 358 -6.45 6.96 -26.93
CA LEU A 358 -6.25 8.16 -26.13
C LEU A 358 -4.78 8.63 -26.25
N SER A 359 -4.53 9.91 -25.99
CA SER A 359 -3.15 10.40 -25.89
C SER A 359 -2.41 9.77 -24.69
N ARG A 360 -1.08 9.80 -24.75
CA ARG A 360 -0.23 9.27 -23.68
C ARG A 360 -0.46 9.96 -22.34
N ASP A 361 -0.79 11.25 -22.35
CA ASP A 361 -1.05 12.02 -21.13
C ASP A 361 -2.35 11.55 -20.48
N ALA A 362 -3.40 11.34 -21.29
CA ALA A 362 -4.66 10.74 -20.86
C ALA A 362 -4.46 9.34 -20.25
N GLU A 363 -3.76 8.45 -20.97
CA GLU A 363 -3.46 7.10 -20.51
C GLU A 363 -2.65 7.11 -19.21
N THR A 364 -1.73 8.06 -19.06
CA THR A 364 -0.91 8.20 -17.85
C THR A 364 -1.74 8.65 -16.65
N ILE A 365 -2.63 9.63 -16.82
CA ILE A 365 -3.51 10.09 -15.75
C ILE A 365 -4.48 8.98 -15.35
N LEU A 366 -5.10 8.30 -16.31
CA LEU A 366 -6.01 7.18 -16.06
C LEU A 366 -5.28 6.03 -15.35
N HIS A 367 -4.09 5.65 -15.83
CA HIS A 367 -3.27 4.62 -15.19
C HIS A 367 -2.96 4.98 -13.73
N GLN A 368 -2.51 6.22 -13.48
CA GLN A 368 -2.17 6.67 -12.14
C GLN A 368 -3.40 6.74 -11.22
N HIS A 369 -4.55 7.20 -11.73
CA HIS A 369 -5.79 7.21 -10.97
C HIS A 369 -6.24 5.79 -10.61
N ALA A 370 -6.17 4.85 -11.56
CA ALA A 370 -6.57 3.46 -11.35
C ALA A 370 -5.72 2.78 -10.25
N ILE A 371 -4.39 2.90 -10.34
CA ILE A 371 -3.52 2.26 -9.34
C ILE A 371 -3.66 2.92 -7.97
N GLN A 372 -3.78 4.26 -7.90
CA GLN A 372 -3.95 4.96 -6.63
C GLN A 372 -5.27 4.55 -5.95
N GLY A 373 -6.37 4.45 -6.71
CA GLY A 373 -7.67 3.97 -6.23
C GLY A 373 -7.81 2.45 -6.06
N ASP A 374 -6.71 1.68 -6.18
CA ASP A 374 -6.73 0.21 -6.08
C ASP A 374 -7.76 -0.45 -7.04
N ILE A 375 -7.96 0.15 -8.22
CA ILE A 375 -8.88 -0.33 -9.25
C ILE A 375 -8.23 -1.50 -9.97
N THR A 376 -8.86 -2.67 -9.89
CA THR A 376 -8.35 -3.90 -10.50
C THR A 376 -8.44 -3.85 -12.03
N ALA A 377 -7.60 -4.63 -12.71
CA ALA A 377 -7.65 -4.74 -14.18
C ALA A 377 -9.04 -5.14 -14.71
N ILE A 378 -9.77 -6.00 -13.98
CA ILE A 378 -11.15 -6.38 -14.34
C ILE A 378 -12.10 -5.19 -14.21
N GLN A 379 -12.00 -4.42 -13.12
CA GLN A 379 -12.81 -3.21 -12.93
C GLN A 379 -12.49 -2.16 -13.99
N THR A 380 -11.22 -1.94 -14.33
CA THR A 380 -10.81 -1.04 -15.42
C THR A 380 -11.37 -1.49 -16.77
N GLN A 381 -11.42 -2.81 -17.06
CA GLN A 381 -12.02 -3.34 -18.29
C GLN A 381 -13.55 -3.22 -18.33
N MET A 382 -14.20 -3.08 -17.17
CA MET A 382 -15.65 -2.86 -17.08
C MET A 382 -16.05 -1.38 -17.19
N CYS A 383 -15.10 -0.48 -16.95
CA CYS A 383 -15.24 0.96 -17.17
C CYS A 383 -15.24 1.25 -18.68
#